data_AF-A0A7W1XBL5-F1
#
_entry.id   AF-A0A7W1XBL5-F1
#
_cell.length_a   1.000
_cell.length_b   1.000
_cell.length_c   1.000
_cell.angle_alpha   90.00
_cell.angle_beta   90.00
_cell.angle_gamma   90.00
#
_symmetry.space_group_name_H-M   'P 1'
#
loop_
_entity.id
_entity.type
_entity.pdbx_description
1 polymer ?
#
loop_
_entity_poly.entity_id
_entity_poly.type
_entity_poly.pdbx_seq_one_letter_code
_entity_poly.pdbx_strand_id
1 'polypeptide(L)'
;MTTRSAFHSFVLLCLLSAVCAGCQSFSAMSPWQRGSIYPFSFQPYARNEAPALKELVAEPAFAVYLKTRPYLLGISGNGRYLALIVPERSRETCRLDVFDLRYSSIIQSFNLPLGSASKEPNGDEYIKLVQNTVKTEYQISRGVRPAILIPGYHQELAGHGSLIFEEDDLRVSLTTPAGEQWTVAKGETAEKDEASAYTIPLTPDRQTWGVIIFARNRGDVKIVAVSAVVPRQVYLSPSDQQLAGICQSVLQSSKPCRLLMRGTGENDWFLAGIEKKKTEGDGQTGYAGEAWQFTAGDLSGKRLVIGSKEGIIEGKRHESPTQPVSYYQLVLSAEGDAEEANRLTVDVYNREGNLFRTLEWEWKKGRFQRVTGGS
;
A
#
# COMPACT_ATOMS: atom_id res chain seq x y z
N MET A 1 77.96 -31.50 33.21
CA MET A 1 78.08 -32.57 32.21
C MET A 1 76.77 -32.65 31.43
N THR A 2 76.89 -32.58 30.09
CA THR A 2 75.93 -32.99 29.03
C THR A 2 74.51 -32.41 29.13
N THR A 3 74.09 -31.30 28.49
CA THR A 3 74.08 -30.83 27.08
C THR A 3 73.46 -31.76 26.04
N ARG A 4 72.36 -31.26 25.43
CA ARG A 4 71.95 -31.40 24.00
C ARG A 4 71.61 -32.84 23.53
N SER A 5 70.74 -33.09 22.57
CA SER A 5 69.90 -32.29 21.68
C SER A 5 69.18 -33.30 20.81
N ALA A 6 67.87 -33.16 20.69
CA ALA A 6 67.18 -33.01 19.42
C ALA A 6 67.70 -33.83 18.24
N PHE A 7 66.90 -34.77 17.79
CA PHE A 7 66.62 -35.06 16.39
C PHE A 7 65.46 -36.05 16.46
N HIS A 8 64.26 -35.66 16.01
CA HIS A 8 63.15 -36.51 15.51
C HIS A 8 61.74 -35.91 15.66
N SER A 9 61.55 -34.75 16.32
CA SER A 9 60.19 -34.18 16.48
C SER A 9 59.87 -32.94 15.64
N PHE A 10 60.69 -32.58 14.64
CA PHE A 10 60.48 -31.33 13.86
C PHE A 10 60.23 -31.52 12.35
N VAL A 11 60.11 -32.75 11.84
CA VAL A 11 59.81 -33.00 10.41
C VAL A 11 58.38 -33.50 10.16
N LEU A 12 57.63 -33.89 11.21
CA LEU A 12 56.26 -34.37 11.05
C LEU A 12 55.17 -33.28 11.18
N LEU A 13 55.55 -32.01 11.38
CA LEU A 13 54.58 -30.91 11.57
C LEU A 13 54.46 -29.93 10.38
N CYS A 14 55.10 -30.22 9.24
CA CYS A 14 55.05 -29.37 8.04
C CYS A 14 54.45 -30.04 6.80
N LEU A 15 53.88 -31.25 6.91
CA LEU A 15 53.28 -31.98 5.77
C LEU A 15 51.78 -32.31 5.94
N LEU A 16 51.11 -31.68 6.92
CA LEU A 16 49.64 -31.77 7.09
C LEU A 16 48.92 -30.42 6.92
N SER A 17 49.61 -29.36 6.47
CA SER A 17 49.06 -28.03 6.22
C SER A 17 48.82 -27.70 4.73
N ALA A 18 48.84 -28.69 3.84
CA ALA A 18 48.71 -28.47 2.38
C ALA A 18 47.51 -29.16 1.71
N VAL A 19 46.48 -29.60 2.46
CA VAL A 19 45.20 -30.07 1.89
C VAL A 19 44.03 -29.59 2.77
N CYS A 20 43.88 -28.28 2.93
CA CYS A 20 42.64 -27.64 3.39
C CYS A 20 42.59 -26.15 2.98
N ALA A 21 43.21 -25.80 1.85
CA ALA A 21 43.05 -24.50 1.19
C ALA A 21 42.08 -24.68 0.01
N GLY A 22 40.78 -24.64 0.30
CA GLY A 22 39.73 -24.79 -0.70
C GLY A 22 38.31 -24.56 -0.18
N CYS A 23 38.15 -23.90 0.97
CA CYS A 23 36.86 -23.55 1.54
C CYS A 23 36.90 -22.12 2.05
N GLN A 24 36.80 -21.13 1.16
CA GLN A 24 36.35 -19.77 1.47
C GLN A 24 36.29 -18.96 0.16
N SER A 25 35.14 -19.05 -0.51
CA SER A 25 34.53 -18.01 -1.37
C SER A 25 33.20 -18.53 -1.91
N PHE A 26 32.32 -19.02 -1.02
CA PHE A 26 30.89 -18.96 -1.32
C PHE A 26 30.42 -17.59 -0.86
N SER A 27 30.57 -16.60 -1.73
CA SER A 27 29.64 -15.48 -1.72
C SER A 27 28.25 -16.11 -1.78
N ALA A 28 27.43 -15.84 -0.78
CA ALA A 28 26.03 -16.26 -0.77
C ALA A 28 25.36 -15.70 -2.02
N MET A 29 25.31 -16.53 -3.08
CA MET A 29 24.49 -16.29 -4.25
C MET A 29 23.05 -16.14 -3.74
N SER A 30 22.41 -15.06 -4.15
CA SER A 30 21.01 -14.82 -3.86
C SER A 30 20.17 -16.06 -4.23
N PRO A 31 19.03 -16.31 -3.55
CA PRO A 31 18.17 -17.46 -3.82
C PRO A 31 17.67 -17.60 -5.27
N TRP A 32 17.92 -16.61 -6.13
CA TRP A 32 17.43 -16.53 -7.51
C TRP A 32 18.24 -17.33 -8.55
N GLN A 33 19.37 -17.95 -8.19
CA GLN A 33 20.24 -18.63 -9.16
C GLN A 33 20.19 -20.17 -9.13
N ARG A 34 19.29 -20.79 -8.37
CA ARG A 34 19.05 -22.24 -8.49
C ARG A 34 18.01 -22.55 -9.57
N GLY A 35 18.53 -22.76 -10.79
CA GLY A 35 18.05 -23.73 -11.77
C GLY A 35 16.56 -23.77 -12.09
N SER A 36 16.10 -22.85 -12.94
CA SER A 36 14.90 -23.04 -13.76
C SER A 36 15.34 -23.55 -15.14
N ILE A 37 15.02 -24.80 -15.45
CA ILE A 37 15.11 -25.37 -16.81
C ILE A 37 13.92 -24.80 -17.61
N TYR A 38 13.98 -23.51 -17.93
CA TYR A 38 13.14 -22.87 -18.94
C TYR A 38 14.02 -21.91 -19.74
N PRO A 39 14.18 -22.08 -21.06
CA PRO A 39 15.16 -21.34 -21.86
C PRO A 39 14.75 -19.88 -22.17
N PHE A 40 13.78 -19.31 -21.46
CA PHE A 40 13.35 -17.93 -21.62
C PHE A 40 13.32 -17.24 -20.25
N SER A 41 14.37 -16.47 -19.93
CA SER A 41 14.29 -15.55 -18.80
C SER A 41 13.52 -14.32 -19.29
N PHE A 42 12.22 -14.28 -19.01
CA PHE A 42 11.48 -13.03 -19.15
C PHE A 42 12.19 -11.95 -18.32
N GLN A 43 12.63 -10.89 -18.99
CA GLN A 43 13.33 -9.77 -18.35
C GLN A 43 12.38 -8.57 -18.25
N PRO A 44 11.59 -8.49 -17.16
CA PRO A 44 10.65 -7.40 -17.00
C PRO A 44 11.41 -6.07 -16.95
N TYR A 45 10.87 -5.04 -17.61
CA TYR A 45 11.41 -3.67 -17.59
C TYR A 45 12.81 -3.52 -18.22
N ALA A 46 13.18 -4.39 -19.18
CA ALA A 46 14.44 -4.28 -19.92
C ALA A 46 14.52 -3.04 -20.84
N ARG A 47 13.37 -2.45 -21.18
CA ARG A 47 13.25 -1.29 -22.07
C ARG A 47 12.81 -0.05 -21.27
N ASN A 48 13.27 1.13 -21.69
CA ASN A 48 12.86 2.43 -21.13
C ASN A 48 11.51 2.92 -21.71
N GLU A 49 10.93 2.18 -22.64
CA GLU A 49 9.63 2.44 -23.26
C GLU A 49 8.62 1.37 -22.83
N ALA A 50 7.34 1.73 -22.81
CA ALA A 50 6.27 0.76 -22.59
C ALA A 50 6.33 -0.32 -23.69
N PRO A 51 6.43 -1.62 -23.34
CA PRO A 51 6.52 -2.68 -24.33
C PRO A 51 5.23 -2.77 -25.16
N ALA A 52 5.34 -3.25 -26.39
CA ALA A 52 4.17 -3.53 -27.22
C ALA A 52 3.33 -4.63 -26.56
N LEU A 53 2.05 -4.34 -26.27
CA LEU A 53 1.13 -5.27 -25.62
C LEU A 53 1.08 -6.63 -26.33
N LYS A 54 1.06 -6.63 -27.66
CA LYS A 54 1.03 -7.85 -28.48
C LYS A 54 2.23 -8.78 -28.21
N GLU A 55 3.43 -8.22 -28.09
CA GLU A 55 4.63 -9.01 -27.79
C GLU A 55 4.56 -9.55 -26.35
N LEU A 56 4.17 -8.69 -25.42
CA LEU A 56 4.13 -8.99 -24.00
C LEU A 56 3.12 -10.09 -23.66
N VAL A 57 1.86 -9.98 -24.10
CA VAL A 57 0.80 -10.95 -23.76
C VAL A 57 0.96 -12.29 -24.45
N ALA A 58 1.69 -12.35 -25.56
CA ALA A 58 2.00 -13.57 -26.29
C ALA A 58 3.15 -14.38 -25.64
N GLU A 59 3.94 -13.77 -24.76
CA GLU A 59 5.10 -14.40 -24.13
C GLU A 59 4.67 -15.36 -23.00
N PRO A 60 4.96 -16.68 -23.08
CA PRO A 60 4.52 -17.63 -22.05
C PRO A 60 5.08 -17.31 -20.65
N ALA A 61 6.30 -16.79 -20.60
CA ALA A 61 6.94 -16.42 -19.34
C ALA A 61 6.31 -15.17 -18.69
N PHE A 62 5.64 -14.31 -19.47
CA PHE A 62 4.84 -13.19 -18.93
C PHE A 62 3.61 -13.70 -18.17
N ALA A 63 2.92 -14.73 -18.69
CA ALA A 63 1.81 -15.35 -17.97
C ALA A 63 2.26 -15.99 -16.64
N VAL A 64 3.46 -16.56 -16.60
CA VAL A 64 4.06 -17.08 -15.35
C VAL A 64 4.38 -15.93 -14.38
N TYR A 65 4.93 -14.81 -14.87
CA TYR A 65 5.21 -13.63 -14.05
C TYR A 65 3.94 -13.10 -13.36
N LEU A 66 2.85 -12.93 -14.12
CA LEU A 66 1.60 -12.36 -13.64
C LEU A 66 0.96 -13.16 -12.51
N LYS A 67 1.20 -14.48 -12.42
CA LYS A 67 0.69 -15.31 -11.31
C LYS A 67 1.19 -14.89 -9.93
N THR A 68 2.27 -14.13 -9.86
CA THR A 68 2.89 -13.74 -8.59
C THR A 68 2.74 -12.27 -8.26
N ARG A 69 2.55 -11.41 -9.26
CA ARG A 69 2.56 -9.95 -9.09
C ARG A 69 2.00 -9.23 -10.32
N PRO A 70 1.49 -8.00 -10.17
CA PRO A 70 1.07 -7.21 -11.32
C PRO A 70 2.29 -6.73 -12.12
N TYR A 71 2.08 -6.43 -13.41
CA TYR A 71 3.09 -5.83 -14.28
C TYR A 71 2.79 -4.36 -14.54
N LEU A 72 3.74 -3.47 -14.28
CA LEU A 72 3.61 -2.04 -14.61
C LEU A 72 3.92 -1.82 -16.10
N LEU A 73 2.90 -1.61 -16.93
CA LEU A 73 3.11 -1.39 -18.36
C LEU A 73 3.91 -0.10 -18.63
N GLY A 74 3.57 0.96 -17.91
CA GLY A 74 4.23 2.25 -18.03
C GLY A 74 3.41 3.36 -17.39
N ILE A 75 3.93 4.59 -17.55
CA ILE A 75 3.30 5.81 -17.05
C ILE A 75 3.27 6.91 -18.12
N SER A 76 2.37 7.88 -17.94
CA SER A 76 2.28 9.04 -18.82
C SER A 76 3.46 9.99 -18.65
N GLY A 77 3.77 10.78 -19.67
CA GLY A 77 4.89 11.72 -19.64
C GLY A 77 4.84 12.74 -18.50
N ASN A 78 3.62 13.16 -18.13
CA ASN A 78 3.36 14.07 -17.00
C ASN A 78 3.15 13.36 -15.65
N GLY A 79 3.26 12.03 -15.59
CA GLY A 79 3.08 11.25 -14.36
C GLY A 79 1.67 11.24 -13.80
N ARG A 80 0.65 11.65 -14.56
CA ARG A 80 -0.77 11.64 -14.15
C ARG A 80 -1.39 10.25 -14.24
N TYR A 81 -1.04 9.47 -15.26
CA TYR A 81 -1.62 8.16 -15.51
C TYR A 81 -0.59 7.06 -15.37
N LEU A 82 -1.01 5.89 -14.90
CA LEU A 82 -0.25 4.65 -14.97
C LEU A 82 -1.11 3.51 -15.46
N ALA A 83 -0.50 2.49 -16.06
CA ALA A 83 -1.18 1.27 -16.50
C ALA A 83 -0.58 0.03 -15.83
N LEU A 84 -1.42 -0.79 -15.22
CA LEU A 84 -1.07 -2.07 -14.59
C LEU A 84 -1.77 -3.21 -15.30
N ILE A 85 -1.04 -4.31 -15.50
CA ILE A 85 -1.60 -5.58 -15.97
C ILE A 85 -1.69 -6.53 -14.78
N VAL A 86 -2.88 -7.02 -14.50
CA VAL A 86 -3.22 -7.85 -13.35
C VAL A 86 -3.76 -9.20 -13.86
N PRO A 87 -3.38 -10.35 -13.27
CA PRO A 87 -3.95 -11.64 -13.68
C PRO A 87 -5.45 -11.72 -13.37
N GLU A 88 -6.22 -12.42 -14.22
CA GLU A 88 -7.58 -12.84 -13.90
C GLU A 88 -7.61 -14.35 -13.61
N ARG A 89 -8.20 -14.75 -12.48
CA ARG A 89 -8.17 -16.13 -11.96
C ARG A 89 -8.79 -17.18 -12.89
N SER A 90 -9.75 -16.77 -13.71
CA SER A 90 -10.70 -17.69 -14.35
C SER A 90 -10.49 -17.89 -15.85
N ARG A 91 -9.45 -17.29 -16.46
CA ARG A 91 -9.36 -17.19 -17.91
C ARG A 91 -7.92 -17.15 -18.41
N GLU A 92 -7.71 -17.50 -19.68
CA GLU A 92 -6.51 -17.14 -20.46
C GLU A 92 -6.50 -15.63 -20.78
N THR A 93 -6.85 -14.79 -19.80
CA THR A 93 -6.92 -13.33 -19.93
C THR A 93 -6.22 -12.65 -18.77
N CYS A 94 -5.80 -11.41 -19.00
CA CYS A 94 -5.41 -10.48 -17.96
C CYS A 94 -6.22 -9.19 -18.09
N ARG A 95 -6.27 -8.43 -17.02
CA ARG A 95 -6.88 -7.11 -17.03
C ARG A 95 -5.80 -6.06 -17.08
N LEU A 96 -5.92 -5.11 -17.99
CA LEU A 96 -5.13 -3.88 -18.02
C LEU A 96 -5.98 -2.76 -17.42
N ASP A 97 -5.54 -2.22 -16.29
CA ASP A 97 -6.17 -1.11 -15.59
C ASP A 97 -5.35 0.16 -15.78
N VAL A 98 -6.01 1.23 -16.19
CA VAL A 98 -5.45 2.59 -16.27
C VAL A 98 -5.93 3.39 -15.08
N PHE A 99 -5.00 3.93 -14.31
CA PHE A 99 -5.27 4.74 -13.13
C PHE A 99 -5.05 6.24 -13.40
N ASP A 100 -5.94 7.12 -12.92
CA ASP A 100 -5.67 8.56 -12.77
C ASP A 100 -5.18 8.83 -11.35
N LEU A 101 -3.90 9.13 -11.21
CA LEU A 101 -3.22 9.26 -9.92
C LEU A 101 -3.60 10.51 -9.13
N ARG A 102 -4.41 11.40 -9.71
CA ARG A 102 -4.99 12.53 -8.95
C ARG A 102 -6.13 12.09 -8.06
N TYR A 103 -6.84 11.04 -8.46
CA TYR A 103 -7.97 10.47 -7.75
C TYR A 103 -7.68 9.05 -7.27
N SER A 104 -6.49 8.53 -7.57
CA SER A 104 -6.04 7.16 -7.25
C SER A 104 -6.99 6.06 -7.75
N SER A 105 -7.79 6.36 -8.77
CA SER A 105 -8.88 5.52 -9.23
C SER A 105 -8.60 4.91 -10.59
N ILE A 106 -9.22 3.75 -10.84
CA ILE A 106 -9.24 3.14 -12.17
C ILE A 106 -10.23 3.93 -13.04
N ILE A 107 -9.73 4.54 -14.10
CA ILE A 107 -10.56 5.27 -15.06
C ILE A 107 -10.93 4.43 -16.28
N GLN A 108 -10.18 3.36 -16.54
CA GLN A 108 -10.43 2.47 -17.67
C GLN A 108 -9.83 1.08 -17.41
N SER A 109 -10.58 0.04 -17.74
CA SER A 109 -10.12 -1.36 -17.71
C SER A 109 -10.31 -2.02 -19.07
N PHE A 110 -9.38 -2.88 -19.45
CA PHE A 110 -9.44 -3.70 -20.66
C PHE A 110 -9.13 -5.15 -20.34
N ASN A 111 -9.91 -6.08 -20.88
CA ASN A 111 -9.61 -7.51 -20.76
C ASN A 111 -8.79 -7.96 -21.96
N LEU A 112 -7.52 -8.29 -21.76
CA LEU A 112 -6.59 -8.71 -22.79
C LEU A 112 -6.47 -10.23 -22.82
N PRO A 113 -6.45 -10.87 -24.00
CA PRO A 113 -6.13 -12.29 -24.10
C PRO A 113 -4.64 -12.54 -23.83
N LEU A 114 -4.33 -13.65 -23.16
CA LEU A 114 -2.97 -14.12 -22.88
C LEU A 114 -2.64 -15.36 -23.73
N GLY A 115 -1.36 -15.54 -24.05
CA GLY A 115 -0.85 -16.77 -24.66
C GLY A 115 -1.46 -17.04 -26.03
N SER A 116 -1.99 -18.23 -26.25
CA SER A 116 -2.47 -18.67 -27.57
C SER A 116 -3.69 -17.89 -28.07
N ALA A 117 -4.61 -17.50 -27.17
CA ALA A 117 -5.78 -16.69 -27.48
C ALA A 117 -5.43 -15.29 -28.03
N SER A 118 -4.25 -14.76 -27.70
CA SER A 118 -3.78 -13.47 -28.23
C SER A 118 -3.48 -13.48 -29.74
N LYS A 119 -3.39 -14.66 -30.35
CA LYS A 119 -3.01 -14.83 -31.77
C LYS A 119 -4.22 -14.97 -32.70
N GLU A 120 -5.44 -14.95 -32.16
CA GLU A 120 -6.64 -14.94 -32.98
C GLU A 120 -6.79 -13.59 -33.72
N PRO A 121 -7.27 -13.56 -34.97
CA PRO A 121 -7.36 -12.33 -35.76
C PRO A 121 -8.11 -11.18 -35.05
N ASN A 122 -9.20 -11.50 -34.37
CA ASN A 122 -9.99 -10.53 -33.60
C ASN A 122 -9.26 -10.06 -32.33
N GLY A 123 -8.46 -10.94 -31.70
CA GLY A 123 -7.63 -10.60 -30.54
C GLY A 123 -6.51 -9.63 -30.91
N ASP A 124 -5.90 -9.83 -32.07
CA ASP A 124 -4.83 -8.98 -32.61
C ASP A 124 -5.30 -7.53 -32.87
N GLU A 125 -6.47 -7.37 -33.49
CA GLU A 125 -7.06 -6.04 -33.73
C GLU A 125 -7.44 -5.35 -32.42
N TYR A 126 -8.04 -6.09 -31.49
CA TYR A 126 -8.39 -5.56 -30.18
C TYR A 126 -7.16 -5.14 -29.36
N ILE A 127 -6.09 -5.95 -29.31
CA ILE A 127 -4.84 -5.58 -28.62
C ILE A 127 -4.25 -4.30 -29.22
N LYS A 128 -4.26 -4.16 -30.56
CA LYS A 128 -3.80 -2.93 -31.23
C LYS A 128 -4.66 -1.72 -30.85
N LEU A 129 -5.99 -1.87 -30.80
CA LEU A 129 -6.89 -0.82 -30.36
C LEU A 129 -6.54 -0.38 -28.93
N VAL A 130 -6.44 -1.34 -27.98
CA VAL A 130 -6.09 -1.04 -26.59
C VAL A 130 -4.72 -0.35 -26.49
N GLN A 131 -3.70 -0.86 -27.19
CA GLN A 131 -2.37 -0.25 -27.22
C GLN A 131 -2.42 1.21 -27.72
N ASN A 132 -3.21 1.47 -28.77
CA ASN A 132 -3.38 2.80 -29.33
C ASN A 132 -4.11 3.72 -28.34
N THR A 133 -5.19 3.27 -27.70
CA THR A 133 -5.91 4.03 -26.67
C THR A 133 -4.97 4.39 -25.52
N VAL A 134 -4.24 3.41 -24.96
CA VAL A 134 -3.28 3.62 -23.87
C VAL A 134 -2.19 4.64 -24.24
N LYS A 135 -1.66 4.55 -25.47
CA LYS A 135 -0.59 5.43 -25.95
C LYS A 135 -1.07 6.83 -26.33
N THR A 136 -2.27 6.97 -26.89
CA THR A 136 -2.74 8.26 -27.46
C THR A 136 -3.59 9.05 -26.47
N GLU A 137 -4.58 8.40 -25.83
CA GLU A 137 -5.51 9.04 -24.90
C GLU A 137 -4.84 9.32 -23.56
N TYR A 138 -4.16 8.30 -23.00
CA TYR A 138 -3.52 8.41 -21.69
C TYR A 138 -2.02 8.74 -21.77
N GLN A 139 -1.46 8.81 -22.98
CA GLN A 139 -0.05 9.14 -23.21
C GLN A 139 0.94 8.23 -22.49
N ILE A 140 0.54 6.99 -22.20
CA ILE A 140 1.37 6.02 -21.49
C ILE A 140 2.38 5.43 -22.49
N SER A 141 3.61 5.91 -22.39
CA SER A 141 4.70 5.54 -23.29
C SER A 141 6.03 5.31 -22.57
N ARG A 142 6.18 5.80 -21.33
CA ARG A 142 7.41 5.66 -20.55
C ARG A 142 7.40 4.34 -19.79
N GLY A 143 8.35 3.46 -20.12
CA GLY A 143 8.62 2.26 -19.34
C GLY A 143 9.34 2.64 -18.05
N VAL A 144 8.90 2.09 -16.93
CA VAL A 144 9.54 2.33 -15.63
C VAL A 144 9.72 1.01 -14.91
N ARG A 145 10.91 0.81 -14.35
CA ARG A 145 11.18 -0.32 -13.48
C ARG A 145 10.73 0.00 -12.05
N PRO A 146 9.74 -0.71 -11.50
CA PRO A 146 9.38 -0.55 -10.09
C PRO A 146 10.49 -1.10 -9.18
N ALA A 147 10.76 -0.37 -8.11
CA ALA A 147 11.39 -0.94 -6.93
C ALA A 147 10.32 -1.63 -6.10
N ILE A 148 10.63 -2.80 -5.55
CA ILE A 148 9.68 -3.59 -4.75
C ILE A 148 10.02 -3.37 -3.28
N LEU A 149 9.03 -2.90 -2.52
CA LEU A 149 9.07 -2.85 -1.07
C LEU A 149 8.43 -4.12 -0.50
N ILE A 150 9.20 -4.78 0.33
CA ILE A 150 8.81 -5.90 1.18
C ILE A 150 9.16 -5.55 2.64
N PRO A 151 8.58 -6.22 3.65
CA PRO A 151 8.89 -5.94 5.04
C PRO A 151 10.39 -5.93 5.33
N GLY A 152 10.85 -4.91 6.07
CA GLY A 152 12.27 -4.70 6.41
C GLY A 152 13.10 -3.98 5.35
N TYR A 153 12.54 -3.72 4.16
CA TYR A 153 13.20 -2.92 3.12
C TYR A 153 12.55 -1.55 2.99
N HIS A 154 13.36 -0.55 2.68
CA HIS A 154 12.91 0.82 2.48
C HIS A 154 13.45 1.39 1.16
N GLN A 155 12.71 2.31 0.56
CA GLN A 155 13.13 3.05 -0.62
C GLN A 155 13.53 4.47 -0.20
N GLU A 156 14.83 4.75 -0.27
CA GLU A 156 15.35 6.09 -0.04
C GLU A 156 14.88 7.07 -1.12
N LEU A 157 14.35 8.20 -0.68
CA LEU A 157 13.96 9.34 -1.50
C LEU A 157 15.01 10.43 -1.26
N ALA A 158 15.83 10.72 -2.27
CA ALA A 158 16.96 11.64 -2.13
C ALA A 158 16.56 12.98 -1.50
N GLY A 159 17.04 13.26 -0.28
CA GLY A 159 16.76 14.49 0.47
C GLY A 159 15.34 14.58 1.06
N HIS A 160 14.54 13.52 0.96
CA HIS A 160 13.14 13.49 1.35
C HIS A 160 12.82 12.36 2.33
N GLY A 161 13.76 11.56 2.83
CA GLY A 161 13.46 10.44 3.74
C GLY A 161 13.22 9.13 3.00
N SER A 162 12.47 8.19 3.58
CA SER A 162 12.30 6.86 3.01
C SER A 162 10.85 6.38 2.99
N LEU A 163 10.50 5.59 1.96
CA LEU A 163 9.23 4.87 1.91
C LEU A 163 9.41 3.49 2.53
N ILE A 164 8.53 3.14 3.46
CA ILE A 164 8.54 1.89 4.21
C ILE A 164 7.20 1.19 4.02
N PHE A 165 7.21 -0.09 3.66
CA PHE A 165 6.00 -0.91 3.59
C PHE A 165 5.82 -1.72 4.87
N GLU A 166 4.65 -1.60 5.48
CA GLU A 166 4.23 -2.35 6.65
C GLU A 166 3.14 -3.33 6.25
N GLU A 167 3.52 -4.62 6.17
CA GLU A 167 2.66 -5.66 5.61
C GLU A 167 1.40 -5.87 6.46
N ASP A 168 1.51 -5.93 7.79
CA ASP A 168 0.37 -6.21 8.68
C ASP A 168 -0.81 -5.28 8.41
N ASP A 169 -0.53 -3.99 8.27
CA ASP A 169 -1.52 -2.94 8.04
C ASP A 169 -1.72 -2.55 6.57
N LEU A 170 -1.03 -3.21 5.64
CA LEU A 170 -1.03 -2.89 4.20
C LEU A 170 -0.86 -1.40 3.93
N ARG A 171 0.12 -0.79 4.58
CA ARG A 171 0.39 0.63 4.45
C ARG A 171 1.81 0.89 3.99
N VAL A 172 1.95 1.97 3.23
CA VAL A 172 3.25 2.57 2.94
C VAL A 172 3.30 3.91 3.64
N SER A 173 4.39 4.12 4.36
CA SER A 173 4.66 5.38 5.04
C SER A 173 5.89 6.06 4.50
N LEU A 174 5.85 7.39 4.45
CA LEU A 174 7.00 8.25 4.27
C LEU A 174 7.56 8.62 5.64
N THR A 175 8.83 8.30 5.87
CA THR A 175 9.52 8.56 7.14
C THR A 175 10.69 9.51 6.93
N THR A 176 10.75 10.60 7.68
CA THR A 176 11.88 11.53 7.64
C THR A 176 13.10 10.96 8.38
N PRO A 177 14.31 11.47 8.13
CA PRO A 177 15.49 11.11 8.94
C PRO A 177 15.33 11.39 10.44
N ALA A 178 14.44 12.32 10.81
CA ALA A 178 14.12 12.64 12.20
C ALA A 178 13.11 11.67 12.84
N GLY A 179 12.56 10.72 12.07
CA GLY A 179 11.61 9.71 12.54
C GLY A 179 10.14 10.14 12.51
N GLU A 180 9.81 11.29 11.92
CA GLU A 180 8.42 11.66 11.67
C GLU A 180 7.84 10.82 10.53
N GLN A 181 6.60 10.38 10.65
CA GLN A 181 5.98 9.42 9.74
C GLN A 181 4.64 9.95 9.20
N TRP A 182 4.40 9.73 7.92
CA TRP A 182 3.13 9.98 7.25
C TRP A 182 2.71 8.73 6.51
N THR A 183 1.51 8.23 6.77
CA THR A 183 0.90 7.21 5.92
C THR A 183 0.55 7.83 4.57
N VAL A 184 1.10 7.31 3.46
CA VAL A 184 0.93 7.88 2.10
C VAL A 184 0.12 6.98 1.17
N ALA A 185 0.01 5.70 1.49
CA ALA A 185 -0.89 4.77 0.86
C ALA A 185 -1.33 3.73 1.89
N LYS A 186 -2.60 3.36 1.87
CA LYS A 186 -3.14 2.32 2.74
C LYS A 186 -4.18 1.54 1.96
N GLY A 187 -4.08 0.23 2.01
CA GLY A 187 -5.03 -0.68 1.40
C GLY A 187 -5.80 -1.50 2.43
N GLU A 188 -6.94 -2.05 2.04
CA GLU A 188 -7.69 -3.01 2.83
C GLU A 188 -7.92 -4.31 2.04
N THR A 189 -7.72 -5.46 2.70
CA THR A 189 -8.11 -6.77 2.16
C THR A 189 -8.52 -7.67 3.32
N ALA A 190 -9.59 -8.45 3.14
CA ALA A 190 -10.08 -9.40 4.15
C ALA A 190 -9.08 -10.55 4.40
N GLU A 191 -8.50 -11.11 3.34
CA GLU A 191 -7.53 -12.21 3.45
C GLU A 191 -6.35 -11.97 2.51
N LYS A 192 -5.13 -12.25 2.98
CA LYS A 192 -3.88 -12.24 2.19
C LYS A 192 -2.94 -13.35 2.66
N ASP A 193 -2.26 -13.96 1.71
CA ASP A 193 -1.12 -14.86 1.96
C ASP A 193 0.19 -14.06 2.04
N GLU A 194 0.30 -13.01 1.22
CA GLU A 194 1.50 -12.18 1.06
C GLU A 194 1.09 -10.81 0.51
N ALA A 195 1.77 -9.75 0.91
CA ALA A 195 1.63 -8.45 0.26
C ALA A 195 2.98 -7.79 -0.03
N SER A 196 2.96 -6.88 -0.98
CA SER A 196 4.12 -6.10 -1.38
C SER A 196 3.67 -4.76 -1.92
N ALA A 197 4.61 -3.83 -2.03
CA ALA A 197 4.35 -2.56 -2.72
C ALA A 197 5.38 -2.31 -3.82
N TYR A 198 4.95 -1.69 -4.92
CA TYR A 198 5.85 -1.05 -5.87
C TYR A 198 6.01 0.42 -5.53
N THR A 199 7.23 0.92 -5.72
CA THR A 199 7.52 2.35 -5.75
C THR A 199 8.16 2.73 -7.08
N ILE A 200 7.69 3.83 -7.67
CA ILE A 200 8.16 4.33 -8.96
C ILE A 200 8.32 5.85 -8.97
N PRO A 201 9.35 6.40 -9.63
CA PRO A 201 9.38 7.83 -9.90
C PRO A 201 8.38 8.19 -11.00
N LEU A 202 7.39 9.04 -10.68
CA LEU A 202 6.37 9.52 -11.62
C LEU A 202 6.89 10.67 -12.49
N THR A 203 7.94 11.37 -12.05
CA THR A 203 8.58 12.45 -12.79
C THR A 203 10.09 12.19 -12.95
N PRO A 204 10.73 12.67 -14.04
CA PRO A 204 12.17 12.48 -14.24
C PRO A 204 13.04 13.08 -13.14
N ASP A 205 12.59 14.18 -12.53
CA ASP A 205 13.25 14.86 -11.40
C ASP A 205 13.07 14.14 -10.04
N ARG A 206 12.31 13.04 -10.02
CA ARG A 206 12.03 12.21 -8.84
C ARG A 206 11.44 13.00 -7.65
N GLN A 207 10.75 14.11 -7.93
CA GLN A 207 10.02 14.86 -6.90
C GLN A 207 8.65 14.23 -6.59
N THR A 208 8.11 13.44 -7.52
CA THR A 208 6.83 12.74 -7.35
C THR A 208 7.03 11.23 -7.50
N TRP A 209 6.44 10.46 -6.59
CA TRP A 209 6.56 9.02 -6.51
C TRP A 209 5.19 8.35 -6.56
N GLY A 210 5.08 7.22 -7.25
CA GLY A 210 3.90 6.38 -7.25
C GLY A 210 4.12 5.21 -6.30
N VAL A 211 3.11 4.89 -5.52
CA VAL A 211 3.07 3.73 -4.62
C VAL A 211 1.91 2.85 -5.06
N ILE A 212 2.17 1.56 -5.27
CA ILE A 212 1.15 0.57 -5.65
C ILE A 212 1.23 -0.56 -4.65
N ILE A 213 0.22 -0.73 -3.80
CA ILE A 213 0.13 -1.86 -2.86
C ILE A 213 -0.66 -2.96 -3.56
N PHE A 214 -0.13 -4.18 -3.54
CA PHE A 214 -0.83 -5.36 -4.04
C PHE A 214 -0.71 -6.51 -3.05
N ALA A 215 -1.76 -7.32 -2.99
CA ALA A 215 -1.83 -8.49 -2.13
C ALA A 215 -2.09 -9.74 -2.96
N ARG A 216 -1.55 -10.86 -2.50
CA ARG A 216 -1.79 -12.18 -3.03
C ARG A 216 -2.65 -12.98 -2.06
N ASN A 217 -3.70 -13.64 -2.56
CA ASN A 217 -4.56 -14.50 -1.75
C ASN A 217 -4.99 -15.73 -2.57
N ARG A 218 -4.59 -16.94 -2.14
CA ARG A 218 -4.89 -18.23 -2.77
C ARG A 218 -4.56 -18.24 -4.27
N GLY A 219 -3.53 -17.51 -4.68
CA GLY A 219 -3.12 -17.35 -6.09
C GLY A 219 -3.81 -16.23 -6.87
N ASP A 220 -4.74 -15.47 -6.27
CA ASP A 220 -5.18 -14.18 -6.83
C ASP A 220 -4.21 -13.08 -6.47
N VAL A 221 -3.91 -12.22 -7.42
CA VAL A 221 -3.18 -10.97 -7.18
C VAL A 221 -4.17 -9.82 -7.34
N LYS A 222 -4.28 -8.98 -6.32
CA LYS A 222 -5.16 -7.81 -6.33
C LYS A 222 -4.36 -6.55 -6.05
N ILE A 223 -4.65 -5.49 -6.81
CA ILE A 223 -4.22 -4.15 -6.45
C ILE A 223 -5.11 -3.68 -5.32
N VAL A 224 -4.50 -3.21 -4.23
CA VAL A 224 -5.19 -2.81 -3.00
C VAL A 224 -5.19 -1.29 -2.83
N ALA A 225 -4.11 -0.61 -3.26
CA ALA A 225 -4.04 0.85 -3.25
C ALA A 225 -3.08 1.34 -4.34
N VAL A 226 -3.36 2.50 -4.92
CA VAL A 226 -2.47 3.18 -5.87
C VAL A 226 -2.45 4.67 -5.54
N SER A 227 -1.33 5.22 -5.12
CA SER A 227 -1.24 6.61 -4.68
C SER A 227 -0.06 7.34 -5.31
N ALA A 228 -0.23 8.63 -5.56
CA ALA A 228 0.86 9.55 -5.87
C ALA A 228 1.31 10.33 -4.64
N VAL A 229 2.62 10.40 -4.45
CA VAL A 229 3.27 10.97 -3.29
C VAL A 229 4.20 12.09 -3.75
N VAL A 230 3.94 13.30 -3.29
CA VAL A 230 4.85 14.45 -3.43
C VAL A 230 5.39 14.75 -2.02
N PRO A 231 6.60 14.27 -1.65
CA PRO A 231 7.10 14.37 -0.27
C PRO A 231 7.04 15.79 0.30
N ARG A 232 7.38 16.81 -0.51
CA ARG A 232 7.31 18.22 -0.09
C ARG A 232 5.91 18.68 0.32
N GLN A 233 4.86 18.16 -0.33
CA GLN A 233 3.48 18.49 0.00
C GLN A 233 3.02 17.71 1.24
N VAL A 234 3.44 16.45 1.36
CA VAL A 234 3.13 15.61 2.54
C VAL A 234 3.60 16.29 3.82
N TYR A 235 4.80 16.89 3.81
CA TYR A 235 5.38 17.59 4.97
C TYR A 235 4.67 18.89 5.37
N LEU A 236 3.74 19.40 4.55
CA LEU A 236 2.89 20.52 4.94
C LEU A 236 1.74 20.09 5.85
N SER A 237 1.43 18.78 5.89
CA SER A 237 0.42 18.20 6.77
C SER A 237 1.05 17.68 8.07
N PRO A 238 0.33 17.69 9.20
CA PRO A 238 0.82 17.07 10.43
C PRO A 238 1.15 15.59 10.24
N SER A 239 2.18 15.13 10.95
CA SER A 239 2.59 13.73 10.95
C SER A 239 1.58 12.85 11.66
N ASP A 240 1.65 11.54 11.40
CA ASP A 240 0.77 10.56 12.04
C ASP A 240 0.97 10.58 13.58
N GLN A 241 2.19 10.85 14.07
CA GLN A 241 2.47 11.05 15.49
C GLN A 241 1.83 12.32 16.06
N GLN A 242 1.84 13.42 15.31
CA GLN A 242 1.19 14.67 15.74
C GLN A 242 -0.34 14.50 15.84
N LEU A 243 -0.96 13.85 14.86
CA LEU A 243 -2.40 13.53 14.87
C LEU A 243 -2.77 12.58 16.01
N ALA A 244 -1.94 11.55 16.27
CA ALA A 244 -2.10 10.69 17.43
C ALA A 244 -1.93 11.46 18.76
N GLY A 245 -1.02 12.44 18.82
CA GLY A 245 -0.85 13.34 19.96
C GLY A 245 -2.07 14.23 20.22
N ILE A 246 -2.72 14.73 19.16
CA ILE A 246 -4.00 15.44 19.27
C ILE A 246 -5.06 14.52 19.88
N CYS A 247 -5.21 13.29 19.38
CA CYS A 247 -6.11 12.29 19.97
C CYS A 247 -5.82 12.07 21.46
N GLN A 248 -4.54 11.88 21.81
CA GLN A 248 -4.14 11.62 23.20
C GLN A 248 -4.56 12.76 24.13
N SER A 249 -4.31 14.00 23.69
CA SER A 249 -4.63 15.21 24.43
C SER A 249 -6.15 15.41 24.60
N VAL A 250 -6.89 15.23 23.51
CA VAL A 250 -8.35 15.46 23.47
C VAL A 250 -9.11 14.42 24.29
N LEU A 251 -8.71 13.15 24.19
CA LEU A 251 -9.36 12.05 24.90
C LEU A 251 -8.93 11.93 26.36
N GLN A 252 -7.86 12.61 26.76
CA GLN A 252 -7.28 12.59 28.11
C GLN A 252 -7.08 11.16 28.65
N SER A 253 -6.77 10.22 27.75
CA SER A 253 -6.66 8.82 28.11
C SER A 253 -5.26 8.48 28.57
N SER A 254 -5.12 7.41 29.36
CA SER A 254 -3.83 6.81 29.67
C SER A 254 -3.42 5.72 28.68
N LYS A 255 -4.36 5.24 27.85
CA LYS A 255 -4.08 4.28 26.79
C LYS A 255 -3.56 5.02 25.54
N PRO A 256 -2.69 4.39 24.75
CA PRO A 256 -2.13 5.02 23.56
C PRO A 256 -3.22 5.23 22.50
N CYS A 257 -3.35 6.47 22.05
CA CYS A 257 -4.05 6.82 20.83
C CYS A 257 -3.23 6.42 19.59
N ARG A 258 -3.94 6.06 18.52
CA ARG A 258 -3.34 5.83 17.22
C ARG A 258 -4.16 6.47 16.11
N LEU A 259 -3.50 6.88 15.05
CA LEU A 259 -4.17 7.27 13.81
C LEU A 259 -4.79 6.01 13.19
N LEU A 260 -6.10 6.05 12.94
CA LEU A 260 -6.84 4.94 12.34
C LEU A 260 -6.92 5.14 10.82
N MET A 261 -7.23 6.36 10.40
CA MET A 261 -7.34 6.74 9.00
C MET A 261 -7.06 8.23 8.81
N ARG A 262 -6.58 8.61 7.63
CA ARG A 262 -6.47 10.00 7.17
C ARG A 262 -7.07 10.11 5.79
N GLY A 263 -7.73 11.22 5.51
CA GLY A 263 -8.12 11.55 4.15
C GLY A 263 -6.90 11.90 3.30
N THR A 264 -7.01 11.65 2.00
CA THR A 264 -6.03 12.00 0.97
C THR A 264 -6.64 13.03 0.00
N GLY A 265 -5.80 13.74 -0.76
CA GLY A 265 -6.26 14.69 -1.78
C GLY A 265 -6.92 15.94 -1.21
N GLU A 266 -8.16 16.25 -1.64
CA GLU A 266 -8.93 17.43 -1.18
C GLU A 266 -9.54 17.23 0.22
N ASN A 267 -9.42 16.02 0.78
CA ASN A 267 -10.03 15.62 2.04
C ASN A 267 -9.02 15.68 3.21
N ASP A 268 -8.79 16.88 3.74
CA ASP A 268 -7.91 17.10 4.89
C ASP A 268 -8.57 16.74 6.24
N TRP A 269 -8.87 15.47 6.45
CA TRP A 269 -9.42 14.97 7.72
C TRP A 269 -8.60 13.82 8.29
N PHE A 270 -8.79 13.56 9.59
CA PHE A 270 -8.24 12.39 10.26
C PHE A 270 -9.28 11.72 11.15
N LEU A 271 -9.11 10.42 11.36
CA LEU A 271 -9.78 9.61 12.35
C LEU A 271 -8.70 8.95 13.21
N ALA A 272 -8.75 9.16 14.51
CA ALA A 272 -7.84 8.58 15.47
C ALA A 272 -8.61 8.04 16.68
N GLY A 273 -8.04 7.07 17.39
CA GLY A 273 -8.73 6.52 18.55
C GLY A 273 -7.91 5.50 19.32
N ILE A 274 -8.56 5.00 20.36
CA ILE A 274 -8.06 3.91 21.20
C ILE A 274 -8.79 2.67 20.73
N GLU A 275 -8.20 1.99 19.76
CA GLU A 275 -8.85 0.86 19.13
C GLU A 275 -9.09 -0.28 20.13
N LYS A 276 -10.29 -0.86 20.06
CA LYS A 276 -10.67 -2.08 20.74
C LYS A 276 -10.39 -3.29 19.85
N LYS A 277 -10.81 -3.21 18.58
CA LYS A 277 -10.67 -4.26 17.59
C LYS A 277 -10.77 -3.67 16.18
N LYS A 278 -9.88 -4.02 15.25
CA LYS A 278 -10.07 -3.74 13.83
C LYS A 278 -10.99 -4.80 13.22
N THR A 279 -11.91 -4.37 12.36
CA THR A 279 -12.75 -5.29 11.57
C THR A 279 -12.33 -5.18 10.12
N GLU A 280 -12.39 -6.28 9.38
CA GLU A 280 -12.12 -6.24 7.94
C GLU A 280 -13.22 -5.46 7.23
N GLY A 281 -12.83 -4.46 6.43
CA GLY A 281 -13.71 -3.76 5.52
C GLY A 281 -14.11 -4.64 4.34
N ASP A 282 -15.21 -4.30 3.69
CA ASP A 282 -15.72 -4.96 2.49
C ASP A 282 -15.08 -4.46 1.18
N GLY A 283 -14.03 -3.64 1.27
CA GLY A 283 -13.32 -3.02 0.14
C GLY A 283 -13.96 -1.73 -0.38
N GLN A 284 -15.18 -1.38 0.06
CA GLN A 284 -15.78 -0.05 -0.15
C GLN A 284 -15.68 0.84 1.09
N THR A 285 -15.32 0.22 2.21
CA THR A 285 -15.07 0.88 3.48
C THR A 285 -13.58 1.26 3.57
N GLY A 286 -13.28 2.52 3.87
CA GLY A 286 -11.91 3.00 4.10
C GLY A 286 -11.40 2.77 5.53
N TYR A 287 -12.31 2.49 6.48
CA TYR A 287 -11.99 1.95 7.80
C TYR A 287 -13.20 1.27 8.44
N ALA A 288 -13.03 0.06 8.97
CA ALA A 288 -14.02 -0.60 9.83
C ALA A 288 -13.36 -1.06 11.14
N GLY A 289 -14.01 -0.79 12.28
CA GLY A 289 -13.49 -1.27 13.55
C GLY A 289 -14.30 -0.83 14.77
N GLU A 290 -13.87 -1.30 15.92
CA GLU A 290 -14.38 -0.91 17.23
C GLU A 290 -13.33 -0.08 17.97
N ALA A 291 -13.77 0.99 18.63
CA ALA A 291 -12.93 1.85 19.45
C ALA A 291 -13.55 2.05 20.85
N TRP A 292 -12.70 2.11 21.87
CA TRP A 292 -13.12 2.52 23.21
C TRP A 292 -13.45 4.01 23.26
N GLN A 293 -12.65 4.80 22.54
CA GLN A 293 -12.78 6.24 22.41
C GLN A 293 -12.20 6.65 21.05
N PHE A 294 -12.71 7.71 20.44
CA PHE A 294 -12.23 8.19 19.15
C PHE A 294 -12.33 9.71 19.03
N THR A 295 -11.57 10.26 18.09
CA THR A 295 -11.69 11.63 17.62
C THR A 295 -11.59 11.66 16.11
N ALA A 296 -12.39 12.50 15.46
CA ALA A 296 -12.33 12.76 14.03
C ALA A 296 -12.40 14.26 13.78
N GLY A 297 -11.63 14.79 12.83
CA GLY A 297 -11.63 16.23 12.57
C GLY A 297 -10.71 16.65 11.42
N ASP A 298 -10.47 17.95 11.31
CA ASP A 298 -9.53 18.48 10.31
C ASP A 298 -8.07 18.20 10.69
N LEU A 299 -7.16 18.19 9.71
CA LEU A 299 -5.74 17.93 9.98
C LEU A 299 -5.11 18.94 10.96
N SER A 300 -5.69 20.12 11.15
CA SER A 300 -5.21 21.08 12.16
C SER A 300 -5.60 20.72 13.60
N GLY A 301 -6.35 19.63 13.80
CA GLY A 301 -6.90 19.22 15.09
C GLY A 301 -8.05 20.10 15.55
N LYS A 302 -8.65 20.89 14.66
CA LYS A 302 -9.82 21.72 14.93
C LYS A 302 -11.07 21.00 14.43
N ARG A 303 -12.24 21.47 14.89
CA ARG A 303 -13.57 20.98 14.46
C ARG A 303 -13.75 19.48 14.67
N LEU A 304 -13.48 19.05 15.89
CA LEU A 304 -13.49 17.64 16.28
C LEU A 304 -14.90 17.13 16.56
N VAL A 305 -15.11 15.86 16.22
CA VAL A 305 -16.12 14.96 16.75
C VAL A 305 -15.40 14.00 17.70
N ILE A 306 -15.84 13.92 18.95
CA ILE A 306 -15.17 13.12 19.99
C ILE A 306 -16.16 12.10 20.53
N GLY A 307 -15.77 10.83 20.57
CA GLY A 307 -16.46 9.78 21.31
C GLY A 307 -15.70 9.38 22.56
N SER A 308 -16.35 9.53 23.72
CA SER A 308 -15.82 9.17 25.04
C SER A 308 -16.83 8.38 25.87
N LYS A 309 -16.45 7.93 27.06
CA LYS A 309 -17.38 7.19 27.94
C LYS A 309 -18.61 8.01 28.32
N GLU A 310 -18.50 9.33 28.32
CA GLU A 310 -19.58 10.28 28.60
C GLU A 310 -20.53 10.51 27.41
N GLY A 311 -20.19 10.04 26.21
CA GLY A 311 -21.01 10.22 25.01
C GLY A 311 -20.26 10.83 23.84
N ILE A 312 -20.98 11.56 22.99
CA ILE A 312 -20.44 12.21 21.79
C ILE A 312 -20.38 13.72 22.01
N ILE A 313 -19.24 14.33 21.70
CA ILE A 313 -19.03 15.78 21.77
C ILE A 313 -18.72 16.31 20.35
N GLU A 314 -19.47 17.31 19.90
CA GLU A 314 -19.32 17.98 18.61
C GLU A 314 -19.35 19.50 18.82
N GLY A 315 -18.18 20.14 18.84
CA GLY A 315 -18.07 21.56 19.14
C GLY A 315 -18.66 21.91 20.52
N LYS A 316 -19.78 22.63 20.54
CA LYS A 316 -20.51 22.96 21.79
C LYS A 316 -21.63 21.97 22.14
N ARG A 317 -21.97 21.05 21.24
CA ARG A 317 -22.99 20.03 21.48
C ARG A 317 -22.36 18.88 22.24
N HIS A 318 -22.98 18.49 23.34
CA HIS A 318 -22.63 17.31 24.11
C HIS A 318 -23.86 16.42 24.18
N GLU A 319 -23.75 15.21 23.64
CA GLU A 319 -24.80 14.21 23.65
C GLU A 319 -24.40 13.08 24.59
N SER A 320 -24.81 13.24 25.85
CA SER A 320 -24.63 12.22 26.87
C SER A 320 -25.76 11.19 26.80
N PRO A 321 -25.45 9.90 26.63
CA PRO A 321 -26.44 8.83 26.74
C PRO A 321 -26.93 8.69 28.18
N THR A 322 -28.11 8.10 28.35
CA THR A 322 -28.69 7.79 29.67
C THR A 322 -27.91 6.73 30.44
N GLN A 323 -27.10 5.94 29.72
CA GLN A 323 -26.21 4.93 30.28
C GLN A 323 -24.78 5.18 29.77
N PRO A 324 -23.72 4.87 30.54
CA PRO A 324 -22.34 5.04 30.09
C PRO A 324 -22.05 4.26 28.80
N VAL A 325 -21.33 4.88 27.87
CA VAL A 325 -20.87 4.21 26.65
C VAL A 325 -19.81 3.17 27.01
N SER A 326 -19.93 1.99 26.43
CA SER A 326 -18.92 0.95 26.52
C SER A 326 -17.91 1.09 25.40
N TYR A 327 -18.35 1.07 24.15
CA TYR A 327 -17.51 1.21 22.97
C TYR A 327 -18.30 1.75 21.77
N TYR A 328 -17.56 2.08 20.72
CA TYR A 328 -18.07 2.54 19.44
C TYR A 328 -17.71 1.54 18.36
N GLN A 329 -18.61 1.30 17.43
CA GLN A 329 -18.27 0.71 16.14
C GLN A 329 -18.23 1.84 15.12
N LEU A 330 -17.12 1.94 14.42
CA LEU A 330 -16.78 3.00 13.48
C LEU A 330 -16.69 2.38 12.09
N VAL A 331 -17.43 2.96 11.16
CA VAL A 331 -17.38 2.62 9.75
C VAL A 331 -17.16 3.91 8.98
N LEU A 332 -16.07 3.99 8.25
CA LEU A 332 -15.79 5.09 7.34
C LEU A 332 -15.96 4.60 5.92
N SER A 333 -17.07 4.98 5.29
CA SER A 333 -17.42 4.59 3.93
C SER A 333 -17.10 5.71 2.94
N ALA A 334 -16.73 5.33 1.72
CA ALA A 334 -16.74 6.24 0.59
C ALA A 334 -18.09 6.22 -0.12
N GLU A 335 -18.65 7.39 -0.44
CA GLU A 335 -19.72 7.48 -1.43
C GLU A 335 -19.09 7.42 -2.83
N GLY A 336 -18.77 6.21 -3.31
CA GLY A 336 -18.13 6.00 -4.60
C GLY A 336 -16.85 5.19 -4.49
N ASP A 337 -15.72 5.78 -4.88
CA ASP A 337 -14.43 5.10 -4.85
C ASP A 337 -13.84 5.13 -3.44
N ALA A 338 -13.23 4.03 -2.97
CA ALA A 338 -12.82 3.82 -1.57
C ALA A 338 -11.89 4.92 -1.00
N GLU A 339 -11.23 5.70 -1.86
CA GLU A 339 -10.36 6.82 -1.50
C GLU A 339 -11.10 8.12 -1.18
N GLU A 340 -12.40 8.22 -1.49
CA GLU A 340 -13.27 9.35 -1.14
C GLU A 340 -14.04 9.09 0.16
N ALA A 341 -13.49 8.28 1.07
CA ALA A 341 -14.09 7.98 2.35
C ALA A 341 -14.41 9.28 3.11
N ASN A 342 -15.66 9.70 3.03
CA ASN A 342 -16.12 11.00 3.50
C ASN A 342 -17.28 10.86 4.48
N ARG A 343 -17.87 9.66 4.62
CA ARG A 343 -18.94 9.41 5.58
C ARG A 343 -18.45 8.53 6.72
N LEU A 344 -18.53 9.07 7.94
CA LEU A 344 -18.26 8.37 9.18
C LEU A 344 -19.58 7.98 9.84
N THR A 345 -19.86 6.69 9.91
CA THR A 345 -20.95 6.09 10.68
C THR A 345 -20.41 5.58 12.01
N VAL A 346 -21.10 5.92 13.10
CA VAL A 346 -20.73 5.56 14.47
C VAL A 346 -21.94 4.95 15.17
N ASP A 347 -21.83 3.67 15.46
CA ASP A 347 -22.74 2.95 16.34
C ASP A 347 -22.23 3.03 17.77
N VAL A 348 -23.10 3.45 18.69
CA VAL A 348 -22.78 3.65 20.11
C VAL A 348 -23.34 2.49 20.91
N TYR A 349 -22.49 1.75 21.61
CA TYR A 349 -22.89 0.58 22.40
C TYR A 349 -22.77 0.82 23.89
N ASN A 350 -23.76 0.34 24.66
CA ASN A 350 -23.73 0.38 26.12
C ASN A 350 -22.94 -0.81 26.72
N ARG A 351 -22.89 -0.93 28.06
CA ARG A 351 -22.11 -1.97 28.75
C ARG A 351 -22.65 -3.38 28.54
N GLU A 352 -23.96 -3.50 28.30
CA GLU A 352 -24.63 -4.76 27.99
C GLU A 352 -24.43 -5.19 26.53
N GLY A 353 -23.77 -4.35 25.71
CA GLY A 353 -23.54 -4.61 24.30
C GLY A 353 -24.74 -4.30 23.40
N ASN A 354 -25.73 -3.59 23.92
CA ASN A 354 -26.88 -3.14 23.14
C ASN A 354 -26.54 -1.86 22.37
N LEU A 355 -26.97 -1.80 21.10
CA LEU A 355 -26.91 -0.59 20.30
C LEU A 355 -27.82 0.48 20.91
N PHE A 356 -27.22 1.57 21.36
CA PHE A 356 -27.94 2.73 21.87
C PHE A 356 -28.44 3.61 20.72
N ARG A 357 -27.58 3.87 19.73
CA ARG A 357 -27.91 4.66 18.53
C ARG A 357 -26.83 4.56 17.46
N THR A 358 -27.21 4.95 16.25
CA THR A 358 -26.32 5.21 15.12
C THR A 358 -26.26 6.71 14.82
N LEU A 359 -25.06 7.19 14.50
CA LEU A 359 -24.78 8.58 14.14
C LEU A 359 -23.95 8.64 12.87
N GLU A 360 -24.22 9.63 12.03
CA GLU A 360 -23.51 9.78 10.77
C GLU A 360 -23.00 11.22 10.58
N TRP A 361 -21.77 11.32 10.10
CA TRP A 361 -21.15 12.57 9.68
C TRP A 361 -20.62 12.44 8.27
N GLU A 362 -20.69 13.52 7.52
CA GLU A 362 -20.12 13.62 6.19
C GLU A 362 -19.08 14.75 6.15
N TRP A 363 -17.92 14.48 5.56
CA TRP A 363 -16.87 15.46 5.36
C TRP A 363 -17.25 16.43 4.25
N LYS A 364 -17.66 17.64 4.63
CA LYS A 364 -18.09 18.69 3.70
C LYS A 364 -17.51 20.04 4.11
N LYS A 365 -16.91 20.74 3.15
CA LYS A 365 -16.37 22.11 3.34
C LYS A 365 -15.35 22.19 4.49
N GLY A 366 -14.45 21.20 4.56
CA GLY A 366 -13.37 21.16 5.55
C GLY A 366 -13.83 20.90 6.99
N ARG A 367 -14.90 20.12 7.18
CA ARG A 367 -15.35 19.62 8.49
C ARG A 367 -16.29 18.44 8.35
N PHE A 368 -16.33 17.59 9.37
CA PHE A 368 -17.42 16.63 9.55
C PHE A 368 -18.70 17.38 9.89
N GLN A 369 -19.73 17.20 9.06
CA GLN A 369 -21.07 17.76 9.27
C GLN A 369 -22.01 16.61 9.53
N ARG A 370 -22.74 16.67 10.63
CA ARG A 370 -23.72 15.64 10.95
C ARG A 370 -24.77 15.56 9.84
N VAL A 371 -25.03 14.35 9.37
CA VAL A 371 -26.12 14.08 8.43
C VAL A 371 -27.42 14.16 9.24
N THR A 372 -28.15 15.26 9.10
CA THR A 372 -29.43 15.46 9.77
C THR A 372 -30.59 15.05 8.85
N GLY A 373 -31.15 13.86 9.08
CA GLY A 373 -32.40 13.36 8.48
C GLY A 373 -32.20 12.14 7.57
N GLY A 374 -33.10 11.17 7.47
CA GLY A 374 -34.42 11.00 8.11
C GLY A 374 -34.69 9.51 8.33
N SER A 375 -35.24 9.17 9.49
CA SER A 375 -35.83 7.85 9.76
C SER A 375 -36.94 7.52 8.78
#